data_AF-X0WFB1-F1
#
_entry.id   AF-X0WFB1-F1
#
_cell.length_a   1.000
_cell.length_b   1.000
_cell.length_c   1.000
_cell.angle_alpha   90.00
_cell.angle_beta   90.00
_cell.angle_gamma   90.00
#
_symmetry.space_group_name_H-M   'P 1'
#
loop_
_entity.id
_entity.type
_entity.pdbx_description
1 polymer ?
#
loop_
_entity_poly.entity_id
_entity_poly.type
_entity_poly.pdbx_seq_one_letter_code
_entity_poly.pdbx_strand_id
1 'polypeptide(L)' 'DGPRCLASLALVYTMVGEHDAAIDELENLLSIPSWISVWDLRLDPRWDPLRDDPRFKKLVGEDWRAEASP' A
#
# COMPACT_ATOMS: atom_id res chain seq x y z
N ASP A 1 -13.34 -8.84 10.20
CA ASP A 1 -12.11 -9.64 10.29
C ASP A 1 -11.33 -9.76 8.99
N GLY A 2 -11.96 -10.03 7.85
CA GLY A 2 -11.28 -10.16 6.53
C GLY A 2 -10.24 -9.09 6.18
N PRO A 3 -10.60 -7.79 6.12
CA PRO A 3 -9.62 -6.73 5.78
C PRO A 3 -8.45 -6.62 6.76
N ARG A 4 -8.61 -7.08 8.01
CA ARG A 4 -7.52 -7.03 9.01
C ARG A 4 -6.46 -8.08 8.71
N CYS A 5 -6.92 -9.26 8.29
CA CYS A 5 -6.06 -10.33 7.86
C CYS A 5 -5.29 -9.94 6.59
N LEU A 6 -5.97 -9.34 5.59
CA LEU A 6 -5.31 -8.88 4.36
C LEU A 6 -4.24 -7.81 4.65
N ALA A 7 -4.55 -6.84 5.52
CA ALA A 7 -3.57 -5.81 5.90
C ALA A 7 -2.35 -6.39 6.64
N SER A 8 -2.59 -7.37 7.52
CA SER A 8 -1.51 -8.07 8.24
C SER A 8 -0.66 -8.89 7.27
N LEU A 9 -1.29 -9.54 6.29
CA LEU A 9 -0.62 -10.35 5.28
C LEU A 9 0.23 -9.49 4.34
N ALA A 10 -0.31 -8.38 3.85
CA ALA A 10 0.42 -7.40 3.04
C ALA A 10 1.68 -6.91 3.77
N LEU A 11 1.57 -6.62 5.07
CA LEU A 11 2.72 -6.23 5.89
C LEU A 11 3.75 -7.36 6.04
N VAL A 12 3.32 -8.60 6.28
CA VAL A 12 4.23 -9.74 6.37
C VAL A 12 4.99 -9.91 5.06
N TYR A 13 4.29 -9.91 3.92
CA TYR A 13 4.92 -10.01 2.60
C TYR A 13 5.91 -8.88 2.35
N THR A 14 5.57 -7.65 2.74
CA THR A 14 6.49 -6.51 2.66
C THR A 14 7.77 -6.76 3.47
N MET A 15 7.64 -7.27 4.69
CA MET A 15 8.79 -7.51 5.58
C MET A 15 9.70 -8.66 5.13
N VAL A 16 9.16 -9.67 4.43
CA VAL A 16 9.95 -10.80 3.94
C VAL A 16 10.47 -10.63 2.51
N GLY A 17 10.20 -9.48 1.87
CA GLY A 17 10.67 -9.17 0.51
C GLY A 17 9.78 -9.70 -0.61
N GLU A 18 8.61 -10.26 -0.29
CA GLU A 18 7.61 -10.76 -1.24
C GLU A 18 6.75 -9.60 -1.76
N HIS A 19 7.38 -8.62 -2.42
CA HIS A 19 6.75 -7.33 -2.73
C HIS A 19 5.56 -7.43 -3.68
N ASP A 20 5.62 -8.32 -4.68
CA ASP A 20 4.49 -8.55 -5.60
C ASP A 20 3.24 -9.01 -4.85
N ALA A 21 3.40 -9.99 -3.95
CA ALA A 21 2.30 -10.52 -3.14
C ALA A 21 1.78 -9.45 -2.15
N ALA A 22 2.67 -8.61 -1.60
CA ALA A 22 2.24 -7.49 -0.77
C ALA A 22 1.34 -6.52 -1.55
N ILE A 23 1.73 -6.18 -2.78
CA ILE A 23 1.00 -5.23 -3.63
C ILE A 23 -0.35 -5.82 -4.06
N ASP A 24 -0.42 -7.11 -4.38
CA ASP A 24 -1.70 -7.80 -4.70
C ASP A 24 -2.72 -7.67 -3.55
N GLU A 25 -2.27 -7.84 -2.30
CA GLU A 25 -3.14 -7.69 -1.14
C GLU A 25 -3.56 -6.23 -0.90
N LEU A 26 -2.68 -5.27 -1.20
CA LEU A 26 -3.01 -3.84 -1.12
C LEU A 26 -4.02 -3.42 -2.20
N GLU A 27 -3.89 -3.92 -3.43
CA GLU A 27 -4.87 -3.73 -4.49
C GLU A 27 -6.24 -4.27 -4.08
N ASN A 28 -6.27 -5.47 -3.48
CA ASN A 28 -7.49 -6.08 -2.95
C ASN A 28 -8.12 -5.22 -1.85
N LEU A 29 -7.31 -4.77 -0.87
CA LEU A 29 -7.76 -3.91 0.23
C LEU A 29 -8.35 -2.58 -0.23
N LEU A 30 -7.82 -1.99 -1.30
CA LEU A 30 -8.32 -0.74 -1.88
C LEU A 30 -9.56 -0.97 -2.76
N SER A 31 -9.81 -2.20 -3.21
CA SER A 31 -11.00 -2.57 -4.00
C SER A 31 -12.26 -2.83 -3.17
N ILE A 32 -12.11 -3.02 -1.85
CA ILE A 32 -13.20 -3.32 -0.92
C ILE A 32 -13.35 -2.22 0.14
N PRO A 33 -14.51 -2.11 0.81
CA PRO A 33 -14.64 -1.26 1.99
C PRO A 33 -13.63 -1.69 3.08
N SER A 34 -12.61 -0.87 3.31
CA SER A 34 -11.60 -1.07 4.34
C SER A 34 -11.18 0.27 4.96
N TRP A 35 -10.43 0.23 6.06
CA TRP A 35 -9.85 1.45 6.66
C TRP A 35 -8.53 1.87 6.02
N ILE A 36 -7.98 1.05 5.11
CA ILE A 36 -6.76 1.41 4.40
C ILE A 36 -7.17 2.25 3.19
N SER A 37 -6.62 3.44 3.13
CA SER A 37 -6.73 4.33 1.98
C SER A 37 -5.38 4.50 1.30
N VAL A 38 -5.41 5.03 0.08
CA VAL A 38 -4.18 5.44 -0.63
C VAL A 38 -3.35 6.43 0.20
N TRP A 39 -3.99 7.30 0.99
CA TRP A 39 -3.29 8.23 1.88
C TRP A 39 -2.51 7.51 2.99
N ASP A 40 -3.07 6.43 3.56
CA ASP A 40 -2.37 5.63 4.56
C ASP A 40 -1.13 4.97 3.96
N LEU A 41 -1.24 4.41 2.75
CA LEU A 41 -0.10 3.78 2.05
C LEU A 41 1.03 4.77 1.74
N ARG A 42 0.67 6.03 1.45
CA ARG A 42 1.64 7.09 1.18
C ARG A 42 2.42 7.52 2.43
N LEU A 43 1.74 7.60 3.57
CA LEU A 43 2.29 8.18 4.81
C LEU A 43 2.97 7.17 5.71
N ASP A 44 2.53 5.91 5.69
CA ASP A 44 2.99 4.90 6.63
C ASP A 44 4.35 4.31 6.21
N PRO A 45 5.40 4.44 7.05
CA PRO A 45 6.75 4.01 6.71
C PRO A 45 6.88 2.48 6.58
N ARG A 46 5.88 1.70 7.01
CA ARG A 46 5.90 0.25 6.84
C ARG A 46 5.91 -0.18 5.37
N TRP A 47 5.46 0.70 4.47
CA TRP A 47 5.45 0.46 3.02
C TRP A 47 6.68 1.02 2.30
N ASP A 48 7.65 1.58 3.02
CA ASP A 48 8.90 2.09 2.45
C ASP A 48 9.62 1.08 1.53
N PRO A 49 9.67 -0.23 1.84
CA PRO A 49 10.27 -1.22 0.94
C PRO A 49 9.59 -1.35 -0.43
N LEU A 50 8.31 -0.99 -0.54
CA LEU A 50 7.53 -1.03 -1.78
C LEU A 50 7.65 0.26 -2.59
N ARG A 51 8.20 1.35 -2.02
CA ARG A 51 8.14 2.68 -2.64
C ARG A 51 8.85 2.79 -3.98
N ASP A 52 9.84 1.96 -4.24
CA ASP A 52 10.55 1.93 -5.51
C ASP A 52 9.87 1.07 -6.58
N ASP A 53 8.89 0.25 -6.17
CA ASP A 53 8.15 -0.64 -7.06
C ASP A 53 7.19 0.15 -7.98
N PRO A 54 7.26 -0.02 -9.31
CA PRO A 54 6.39 0.68 -10.25
C PRO A 54 4.89 0.42 -10.03
N ARG A 55 4.50 -0.77 -9.59
CA ARG A 55 3.10 -1.12 -9.31
C ARG A 55 2.61 -0.39 -8.06
N PHE A 56 3.44 -0.34 -7.02
CA PHE A 56 3.12 0.42 -5.81
C PHE A 56 3.00 1.91 -6.11
N LYS A 57 3.92 2.48 -6.89
CA LYS A 57 3.87 3.87 -7.35
C LYS A 57 2.57 4.20 -8.11
N LYS A 58 2.15 3.30 -9.02
CA LYS A 58 0.86 3.42 -9.72
C LYS A 58 -0.32 3.35 -8.76
N LEU A 59 -0.27 2.45 -7.77
CA LEU A 59 -1.32 2.28 -6.77
C LEU A 59 -1.50 3.54 -5.93
N VAL A 60 -0.39 4.17 -5.54
CA VAL A 60 -0.42 5.37 -4.69
C VAL A 60 -0.44 6.67 -5.47
N GLY A 61 -0.33 6.70 -6.80
CA GLY A 61 -0.31 7.91 -7.62
C GLY A 61 0.94 8.78 -7.35
N GLU A 62 1.88 8.76 -8.29
CA GLU A 62 3.22 9.35 -8.16
C GLU A 62 3.26 10.87 -7.85
N ASP A 63 2.21 11.63 -8.16
CA ASP A 63 2.21 13.11 -8.08
C ASP A 63 1.56 13.72 -6.83
N TRP A 64 1.23 12.93 -5.81
CA TRP A 64 0.46 13.47 -4.68
C TRP A 64 1.19 14.51 -3.83
N ARG A 65 2.53 14.52 -3.85
CA ARG A 65 3.32 15.55 -3.16
C ARG A 65 3.32 16.90 -3.90
N ALA A 66 2.94 16.93 -5.18
CA ALA A 66 2.76 18.19 -5.92
C ALA A 66 1.42 18.86 -5.55
N GLU A 67 0.40 18.06 -5.17
CA GLU A 67 -0.92 18.55 -4.75
C GLU A 67 -0.99 18.96 -3.27
N ALA A 68 -0.01 18.55 -2.45
CA ALA A 68 -0.01 18.78 -1.00
C ALA A 68 0.66 20.11 -0.56
N SER A 69 0.95 21.03 -1.49
CA SER A 69 1.40 22.40 -1.17
C SER A 69 0.20 23.36 -1.27
N PRO A 70 -0.01 24.29 -0.30
CA PRO A 70 -1.24 25.07 -0.16
C PRO A 70 -1.58 25.98 -1.34
#